data_AF-A0A0N9UZ60-F1
#
_entry.id   AF-A0A0N9UZ60-F1
#
_cell.length_a   1.000
_cell.length_b   1.000
_cell.length_c   1.000
_cell.angle_alpha   90.00
_cell.angle_beta   90.00
_cell.angle_gamma   90.00
#
_symmetry.space_group_name_H-M   'P 1'
#
loop_
_entity.id
_entity.type
_entity.pdbx_description
1 polymer ?
#
loop_
_entity_poly.entity_id
_entity_poly.type
_entity_poly.pdbx_seq_one_letter_code
_entity_poly.pdbx_strand_id
1 'polypeptide(L)' 'MSKHDEAETIGGTPRAAKRPAHVKPPAGWTNTPVPAPEPARAEPDAEQPGGRNPVRYGDWELKGLAIDF' A
#
# COMPACT_ATOMS: atom_id res chain seq x y z
N MET A 1 -18.76 5.64 -33.09
CA MET A 1 -17.47 5.56 -32.38
C MET A 1 -17.64 4.52 -31.30
N SER A 2 -16.77 3.51 -31.26
CA SER A 2 -16.89 2.41 -30.31
C SER A 2 -16.47 2.90 -28.92
N LYS A 3 -17.02 2.35 -27.83
CA LYS A 3 -16.62 2.71 -26.44
C LYS A 3 -15.11 2.55 -26.18
N HIS A 4 -14.45 1.70 -26.98
CA HIS A 4 -13.00 1.53 -26.94
C HIS A 4 -12.23 2.78 -27.42
N ASP A 5 -12.74 3.51 -28.42
CA ASP A 5 -12.07 4.70 -29.00
C ASP A 5 -12.04 5.88 -28.02
N GLU A 6 -13.07 6.00 -27.17
CA GLU A 6 -13.19 7.07 -26.16
C GLU A 6 -12.25 6.81 -24.95
N ALA A 7 -11.96 5.54 -24.66
CA ALA A 7 -11.00 5.16 -23.63
C ALA A 7 -9.54 5.39 -24.09
N GLU A 8 -9.25 5.36 -25.38
CA GLU A 8 -7.88 5.50 -25.91
C GLU A 8 -7.50 6.94 -26.26
N THR A 9 -8.47 7.86 -26.33
CA THR A 9 -8.23 9.24 -26.75
C THR A 9 -8.74 10.25 -25.71
N ILE A 10 -8.05 11.39 -25.60
CA ILE A 10 -8.53 12.56 -24.86
C ILE A 10 -8.70 13.67 -25.89
N GLY A 11 -9.95 14.04 -26.17
CA GLY A 11 -10.26 15.09 -27.15
C GLY A 11 -9.72 14.85 -28.56
N GLY A 12 -9.67 13.58 -29.01
CA GLY A 12 -9.12 13.20 -30.32
C GLY A 12 -7.60 13.04 -30.37
N THR A 13 -6.89 13.28 -29.26
CA THR A 13 -5.46 12.95 -29.14
C THR A 13 -5.26 11.60 -28.47
N PRO A 14 -4.38 10.71 -28.98
CA PRO A 14 -4.08 9.44 -28.31
C PRO A 14 -3.57 9.67 -26.89
N ARG A 15 -4.04 8.87 -25.92
CA ARG A 15 -3.59 8.95 -24.53
C ARG A 15 -2.09 8.66 -24.42
N ALA A 16 -1.36 9.55 -23.74
CA ALA A 16 0.05 9.37 -23.42
C ALA A 16 0.25 8.44 -22.20
N ALA A 17 -0.12 7.16 -22.33
CA ALA A 17 -0.01 6.16 -21.26
C ALA A 17 1.43 5.63 -21.05
N LYS A 18 2.34 5.90 -22.00
CA LYS A 18 3.73 5.43 -21.98
C LYS A 18 4.71 6.59 -21.90
N ARG A 19 5.71 6.46 -21.04
CA ARG A 19 6.79 7.46 -20.90
C ARG A 19 7.60 7.58 -22.21
N PRO A 20 7.84 8.79 -22.74
CA PRO A 20 8.68 8.98 -23.92
C PRO A 20 10.15 8.60 -23.69
N ALA A 21 10.78 8.00 -24.70
CA ALA A 21 12.14 7.44 -24.59
C ALA A 21 13.25 8.48 -24.35
N HIS A 22 13.03 9.73 -24.76
CA HIS A 22 14.03 10.81 -24.64
C HIS A 22 14.05 11.46 -23.24
N VAL A 23 13.08 11.15 -22.38
CA VAL A 23 12.99 11.73 -21.03
C VAL A 23 13.95 11.00 -20.10
N LYS A 24 15.14 11.57 -19.92
CA LYS A 24 16.17 11.05 -19.01
C LYS A 24 15.92 11.48 -17.56
N PRO A 25 16.24 10.64 -16.57
CA PRO A 25 16.23 11.06 -15.17
C PRO A 25 17.30 12.15 -14.91
N PRO A 26 17.14 13.00 -13.87
CA PRO A 26 18.12 14.03 -13.54
C PRO A 26 19.45 13.43 -13.03
N ALA A 27 20.51 14.23 -13.07
CA ALA A 27 21.82 13.82 -12.56
C ALA A 27 21.72 13.43 -11.07
N GLY A 28 22.28 12.27 -10.71
CA GLY A 28 22.25 11.74 -9.34
C GLY A 28 20.99 10.99 -8.94
N TRP A 29 20.00 10.83 -9.85
CA TRP A 29 18.83 10.03 -9.55
C TRP A 29 19.16 8.53 -9.48
N THR A 30 18.80 7.89 -8.36
CA THR A 30 18.89 6.45 -8.14
C THR A 30 17.51 5.89 -7.81
N ASN A 31 17.17 4.74 -8.37
CA ASN A 31 15.93 4.01 -8.08
C ASN A 31 16.23 2.57 -7.66
N THR A 32 17.15 2.43 -6.71
CA THR A 32 17.41 1.15 -6.08
C THR A 32 16.18 0.77 -5.26
N PRO A 33 15.65 -0.46 -5.39
CA PRO A 33 14.51 -0.88 -4.58
C PRO A 33 14.85 -0.77 -3.09
N VAL A 34 13.85 -0.42 -2.29
CA VAL A 34 13.97 -0.50 -0.83
C VAL A 34 14.27 -1.94 -0.42
N PRO A 35 15.02 -2.16 0.68
CA PRO A 35 15.23 -3.50 1.21
C PRO A 35 13.91 -4.23 1.44
N ALA A 36 13.95 -5.56 1.35
CA ALA A 36 12.80 -6.38 1.70
C ALA A 36 12.38 -6.09 3.17
N PRO A 37 11.07 -6.02 3.46
CA PRO A 37 10.60 -5.84 4.82
C PRO A 37 11.03 -7.00 5.70
N GLU A 38 11.31 -6.73 6.97
CA GLU A 38 11.52 -7.79 7.95
C GLU A 38 10.19 -8.54 8.22
N PRO A 39 10.25 -9.84 8.56
CA PRO A 39 9.07 -10.57 9.02
C PRO A 39 8.46 -9.89 10.24
N ALA A 40 7.14 -9.80 10.27
CA ALA A 40 6.44 -9.34 11.47
C ALA A 40 6.77 -10.27 12.65
N ARG A 41 7.27 -9.70 13.74
CA ARG A 41 7.42 -10.42 15.01
C ARG A 41 6.12 -10.31 15.76
N ALA A 42 5.49 -11.44 16.05
CA ALA A 42 4.40 -11.48 17.01
C ALA A 42 5.00 -11.20 18.39
N GLU A 43 4.68 -10.04 18.97
CA GLU A 43 4.92 -9.83 20.39
C GLU A 43 3.87 -10.60 21.18
N PRO A 44 4.25 -11.30 22.27
CA PRO A 44 3.29 -12.02 23.08
C PRO A 44 2.29 -11.05 23.70
N ASP A 45 1.00 -11.27 23.45
CA ASP A 45 -0.09 -10.44 24.00
C ASP A 45 -0.12 -10.40 25.55
N ALA A 46 0.59 -11.34 26.19
CA ALA A 46 0.57 -11.61 27.62
C ALA A 46 1.30 -10.58 28.50
N GLU A 47 2.20 -9.77 27.96
CA GLU A 47 2.99 -8.81 28.77
C GLU A 47 2.27 -7.48 29.00
N GLN A 48 1.15 -7.24 28.32
CA GLN A 48 0.32 -6.04 28.48
C GLN A 48 -1.03 -6.41 29.10
N PRO A 49 -1.45 -5.79 30.23
CA PRO A 49 -2.81 -5.95 30.73
C PRO A 49 -3.83 -5.57 29.63
N GLY A 50 -4.57 -6.55 29.13
CA GLY A 50 -5.56 -6.38 28.06
C GLY A 50 -5.05 -6.53 26.63
N GLY A 51 -3.91 -7.20 26.40
CA GLY A 51 -3.48 -7.60 25.04
C GLY A 51 -3.29 -6.42 24.08
N ARG A 52 -2.81 -5.28 24.60
CA ARG A 52 -2.67 -4.03 23.84
C ARG A 52 -1.56 -4.14 22.80
N ASN A 53 -1.90 -4.74 21.67
CA ASN A 53 -1.08 -4.71 20.47
C ASN A 53 -1.48 -3.47 19.65
N PRO A 54 -0.52 -2.58 19.29
CA PRO A 54 -0.82 -1.38 18.49
C PRO A 54 -1.34 -1.68 17.08
N VAL A 55 -1.33 -2.95 16.66
CA VAL A 55 -1.91 -3.42 15.40
C VAL A 55 -3.31 -4.05 15.62
N ARG A 56 -3.75 -4.22 16.88
CA ARG A 56 -5.04 -4.82 17.28
C ARG A 56 -5.93 -3.81 18.01
N TYR A 57 -6.08 -2.61 17.44
CA TYR A 57 -7.09 -1.66 17.93
C TYR A 57 -8.50 -2.20 17.62
N GLY A 58 -9.32 -2.42 18.66
CA GLY A 58 -10.71 -2.90 18.55
C GLY A 58 -10.92 -4.37 18.89
N ASP A 59 -9.85 -5.15 19.05
CA ASP A 59 -9.92 -6.57 19.45
C ASP A 59 -9.60 -6.67 20.96
N TRP A 60 -10.49 -6.20 21.83
CA TRP A 60 -10.30 -6.34 23.27
C TRP A 60 -10.82 -7.70 23.72
N GLU A 61 -9.96 -8.51 24.34
CA GLU A 61 -10.38 -9.79 24.90
C GLU A 61 -10.56 -9.71 26.43
N LEU A 62 -11.73 -10.14 26.92
CA LEU A 62 -11.97 -10.35 28.35
C LEU A 62 -12.40 -11.80 28.58
N LYS A 63 -11.56 -12.55 29.31
CA LYS A 63 -11.77 -14.00 29.59
C LYS A 63 -11.90 -14.84 28.30
N GLY A 64 -11.18 -14.46 27.24
CA GLY A 64 -11.21 -15.15 25.95
C GLY A 64 -12.46 -14.86 25.11
N LEU A 65 -13.25 -13.84 25.46
CA LEU A 65 -14.32 -13.30 24.61
C LEU A 65 -13.88 -11.98 24.00
N ALA A 66 -14.07 -11.83 22.68
CA ALA A 66 -13.93 -10.56 21.99
C ALA A 66 -15.05 -9.59 22.42
N ILE A 67 -14.65 -8.41 22.87
CA ILE A 67 -15.51 -7.31 23.31
C ILE A 67 -15.14 -6.07 22.48
N ASP A 68 -16.13 -5.46 21.82
CA ASP A 68 -16.01 -4.19 21.11
C ASP A 68 -17.19 -3.26 21.50
N PHE A 69 -17.08 -1.96 21.24
CA PHE A 69 -18.11 -0.95 21.56
C PHE A 69 -19.34 -1.01 20.64
#